data_AF-A0A7J8NJR4-F1
#
_entry.id   AF-A0A7J8NJR4-F1
#
_cell.length_a   1.000
_cell.length_b   1.000
_cell.length_c   1.000
_cell.angle_alpha   90.00
_cell.angle_beta   90.00
_cell.angle_gamma   90.00
#
_symmetry.space_group_name_H-M   'P 1'
#
loop_
_entity.id
_entity.type
_entity.pdbx_description
1 polymer ?
#
loop_
_entity_poly.entity_id
_entity_poly.type
_entity_poly.pdbx_seq_one_letter_code
_entity_poly.pdbx_strand_id
1 'polypeptide(L)'
;MSPMEGCPTVFQVICSLSPGYHQFKFFVDNEWRHDEHQPFVIGDYGVVNTIFIAREPDMLPPRFSPEMPGRSNMDLDDVSSQMEAAPTISNADLEVSRHRIAAFLSRHTAYELLPESGKVVALDVDIAVKQAFHILHEQGIPVAPLWDSCKGQFVGVLSALDFILILRELGNLGSDLTEEELEMHTISAWKEGKLHISRQMDGNARSYPRRLVCVGAFIYLAGPHDSLKDVALKILNGKVATVPITHSSSPDGSFPQLLHLATLSEILKCICRHFKHSSSSLPILQQPICSIPLGTRVPKIGESNRRPLAMLRPNASLGAALSLLVQAEVSSIPIVDENDALIDIYARSDITTLAKDKAYAQIRLDDMSIHQALQLEQDANSFNGQRCQMCLQSDTLHKVMERLANPGTRRLVIVEAGSKRVEGIISLSDVFRFLLGV
;
A
#
# COMPACT_ATOMS: atom_id res chain seq x y z
N MET A 1 26.92 33.94 -16.56
CA MET A 1 27.39 35.29 -16.22
C MET A 1 27.60 36.02 -17.52
N SER A 2 26.74 36.99 -17.84
CA SER A 2 26.90 37.87 -19.01
C SER A 2 27.40 39.24 -18.53
N PRO A 3 28.30 39.91 -19.26
CA PRO A 3 28.69 41.27 -18.92
C PRO A 3 27.46 42.18 -19.01
N MET A 4 27.30 43.06 -18.02
CA MET A 4 26.21 44.02 -17.98
C MET A 4 26.45 45.09 -19.06
N GLU A 5 25.43 45.38 -19.85
CA GLU A 5 25.53 46.29 -20.99
C GLU A 5 25.91 47.70 -20.49
N GLY A 6 27.06 48.22 -20.96
CA GLY A 6 27.61 49.52 -20.55
C GLY A 6 28.65 49.51 -19.41
N CYS A 7 28.87 48.36 -18.73
CA CYS A 7 29.83 48.24 -17.62
C CYS A 7 30.69 46.97 -17.76
N PRO A 8 31.89 47.05 -18.38
CA PRO A 8 32.72 45.86 -18.66
C PRO A 8 33.27 45.14 -17.42
N THR A 9 33.15 45.75 -16.24
CA THR A 9 33.59 45.21 -14.95
C THR A 9 32.46 44.58 -14.13
N VAL A 10 31.21 44.60 -14.61
CA VAL A 10 30.05 44.08 -13.88
C VAL A 10 29.44 42.91 -14.67
N PHE A 11 29.24 41.79 -13.99
CA PHE A 11 28.64 40.59 -14.55
C PHE A 11 27.28 40.34 -13.91
N GLN A 12 26.29 40.00 -14.72
CA GLN A 12 24.94 39.66 -14.28
C GLN A 12 24.62 38.19 -14.58
N VAL A 13 23.85 37.57 -13.68
CA VAL A 13 23.15 36.31 -13.92
C VAL A 13 21.70 36.52 -13.51
N ILE A 14 20.78 36.15 -14.39
CA ILE A 14 19.35 36.14 -14.11
C ILE A 14 18.97 34.71 -13.76
N CYS A 15 18.43 34.52 -12.55
CA CYS A 15 17.91 33.24 -12.10
C CYS A 15 16.41 33.39 -11.84
N SER A 16 15.58 32.64 -12.58
CA SER A 16 14.13 32.64 -12.38
C SER A 16 13.78 31.79 -11.16
N LEU A 17 13.32 32.45 -10.09
CA LEU A 17 12.92 31.81 -8.84
C LEU A 17 11.39 31.77 -8.72
N SER A 18 10.85 30.69 -8.15
CA SER A 18 9.41 30.60 -7.85
C SER A 18 9.02 31.55 -6.71
N PRO A 19 7.76 31.99 -6.59
CA PRO A 19 7.32 32.78 -5.43
C PRO A 19 7.62 32.06 -4.10
N GLY A 20 8.12 32.80 -3.12
CA GLY A 20 8.53 32.24 -1.83
C GLY A 20 9.79 32.89 -1.25
N TYR A 21 10.26 32.32 -0.13
CA TYR A 21 11.46 32.75 0.58
C TYR A 21 12.67 31.94 0.13
N HIS A 22 13.71 32.63 -0.34
CA HIS A 22 14.93 32.01 -0.87
C HIS A 22 16.16 32.53 -0.13
N GLN A 23 17.17 31.67 -0.01
CA GLN A 23 18.47 31.99 0.57
C GLN A 23 19.57 31.77 -0.47
N PHE A 24 20.54 32.66 -0.54
CA PHE A 24 21.66 32.55 -1.49
C PHE A 24 22.95 33.14 -0.92
N LYS A 25 24.08 32.79 -1.55
CA LYS A 25 25.41 33.25 -1.19
C LYS A 25 26.29 33.27 -2.44
N PHE A 26 27.26 34.16 -2.48
CA PHE A 26 28.21 34.27 -3.60
C PHE A 26 29.46 33.45 -3.30
N PHE A 27 30.00 32.78 -4.31
CA PHE A 27 31.29 32.12 -4.21
C PHE A 27 32.31 32.91 -5.04
N VAL A 28 33.21 33.61 -4.36
CA VAL A 28 34.17 34.55 -4.97
C VAL A 28 35.56 34.22 -4.43
N ASP A 29 36.54 34.02 -5.32
CA ASP A 29 37.94 33.73 -4.98
C ASP A 29 38.11 32.58 -3.96
N ASN A 30 37.39 31.48 -4.18
CA ASN A 30 37.35 30.28 -3.31
C ASN A 30 36.74 30.49 -1.90
N GLU A 31 36.10 31.64 -1.65
CA GLU A 31 35.44 31.93 -0.38
C GLU A 31 33.94 32.18 -0.58
N TRP A 32 33.15 31.66 0.36
CA TRP A 32 31.71 31.94 0.42
C TRP A 32 31.46 33.32 1.06
N ARG A 33 30.92 34.25 0.29
CA ARG A 33 30.62 35.63 0.72
C ARG A 33 29.14 35.98 0.57
N HIS A 34 28.64 36.82 1.47
CA HIS A 34 27.30 37.38 1.37
C HIS A 34 27.42 38.89 1.09
N ASP A 35 26.37 39.48 0.54
CA ASP A 35 26.26 40.91 0.32
C ASP A 35 25.71 41.58 1.59
N GLU A 36 26.50 42.44 2.24
CA GLU A 36 26.10 43.15 3.47
C GLU A 36 25.01 44.19 3.23
N HIS A 37 24.77 44.59 1.98
CA HIS A 37 23.76 45.58 1.61
C HIS A 37 22.37 44.97 1.34
N GLN A 38 22.26 43.63 1.36
CA GLN A 38 21.01 42.91 1.17
C GLN A 38 20.54 42.22 2.46
N PRO A 39 19.24 41.90 2.60
CA PRO A 39 18.77 41.14 3.75
C PRO A 39 19.55 39.83 3.90
N PHE A 40 19.91 39.47 5.13
CA PHE A 40 20.66 38.24 5.42
C PHE A 40 20.18 37.58 6.70
N VAL A 41 20.47 36.29 6.85
CA VAL A 41 20.21 35.50 8.06
C VAL A 41 21.45 34.68 8.42
N ILE A 42 21.62 34.40 9.71
CA ILE A 42 22.69 33.54 10.24
C ILE A 42 22.08 32.19 10.58
N GLY A 43 22.58 31.12 9.96
CA GLY A 43 22.13 29.76 10.22
C GLY A 43 23.25 28.74 10.14
N ASP A 44 22.90 27.46 10.00
CA ASP A 44 23.85 26.32 10.00
C ASP A 44 24.89 26.38 8.86
N TYR A 45 24.63 27.18 7.82
CA TYR A 45 25.51 27.40 6.66
C TYR A 45 26.27 28.74 6.72
N GLY A 46 26.30 29.38 7.90
CA GLY A 46 26.87 30.71 8.12
C GLY A 46 25.91 31.83 7.70
N VAL A 47 26.47 33.00 7.40
CA VAL A 47 25.69 34.17 6.94
C VAL A 47 25.33 34.01 5.46
N VAL A 48 24.02 34.08 5.14
CA VAL A 48 23.46 33.96 3.78
C VAL A 48 22.48 35.10 3.49
N ASN A 49 22.43 35.59 2.26
CA ASN A 49 21.44 36.58 1.83
C ASN A 49 20.06 35.95 1.67
N THR A 50 19.00 36.74 1.88
CA THR A 50 17.61 36.31 1.79
C THR A 50 16.82 37.19 0.84
N ILE A 51 15.92 36.59 0.07
CA ILE A 51 14.99 37.31 -0.81
C ILE A 51 13.61 36.67 -0.71
N PHE A 52 12.58 37.52 -0.57
CA PHE A 52 11.19 37.10 -0.62
C PHE A 52 10.56 37.57 -1.92
N ILE A 53 10.10 36.63 -2.73
CA ILE A 53 9.42 36.91 -3.99
C ILE A 53 7.92 36.76 -3.73
N ALA A 54 7.25 37.91 -3.58
CA ALA A 54 5.80 37.96 -3.43
C ALA A 54 5.12 37.51 -4.73
N ARG A 55 4.00 36.80 -4.60
CA ARG A 55 3.10 36.51 -5.74
C ARG A 55 2.40 37.82 -6.10
N GLU A 56 2.54 38.30 -7.33
CA GLU A 56 1.75 39.44 -7.80
C GLU A 56 0.25 39.12 -7.62
N PRO A 57 -0.53 39.98 -6.94
CA PRO A 57 -1.97 39.86 -6.92
C PRO A 57 -2.53 40.32 -8.27
N ASP A 58 -3.31 39.46 -8.92
CA ASP A 58 -4.12 39.84 -10.08
C ASP A 58 -4.95 41.09 -9.73
N MET A 59 -4.67 42.19 -10.41
CA MET A 59 -5.42 43.44 -10.30
C MET A 59 -6.85 43.25 -10.80
N LEU A 60 -7.82 43.25 -9.88
CA LEU A 60 -9.20 43.67 -10.19
C LEU A 60 -9.40 45.12 -9.74
N PRO A 61 -10.05 45.98 -10.53
CA PRO A 61 -10.18 47.40 -10.20
C PRO A 61 -11.14 47.63 -9.02
N PRO A 62 -10.89 48.62 -8.15
CA PRO A 62 -11.72 48.87 -6.98
C PRO A 62 -12.96 49.68 -7.36
N ARG A 63 -14.15 49.13 -7.10
CA ARG A 63 -15.37 49.94 -6.97
C ARG A 63 -15.55 50.31 -5.49
N PHE A 64 -15.21 51.55 -5.18
CA PHE A 64 -15.63 52.21 -3.95
C PHE A 64 -17.13 52.50 -3.98
N SER A 65 -17.82 52.22 -2.87
CA SER A 65 -19.05 52.93 -2.48
C SER A 65 -19.07 52.97 -0.94
N PRO A 66 -19.16 54.16 -0.32
CA PRO A 66 -19.17 54.31 1.14
C PRO A 66 -20.61 54.38 1.66
N GLU A 67 -20.88 53.82 2.83
CA GLU A 67 -21.83 54.39 3.81
C GLU A 67 -21.75 53.67 5.17
N MET A 68 -22.19 54.39 6.18
CA MET A 68 -21.68 54.47 7.55
C MET A 68 -22.42 53.54 8.57
N PRO A 69 -21.99 53.51 9.84
CA PRO A 69 -22.16 52.39 10.77
C PRO A 69 -23.36 52.55 11.70
N GLY A 70 -23.73 51.43 12.33
CA GLY A 70 -24.35 51.44 13.64
C GLY A 70 -25.65 50.66 13.73
N ARG A 71 -25.58 49.50 14.38
CA ARG A 71 -26.45 49.23 15.54
C ARG A 71 -25.98 48.00 16.31
N SER A 72 -25.82 48.22 17.60
CA SER A 72 -25.76 47.26 18.68
C SER A 72 -26.86 46.20 18.58
N ASN A 73 -26.58 44.97 19.02
CA ASN A 73 -27.28 44.34 20.15
C ASN A 73 -26.69 42.95 20.51
N MET A 74 -26.33 42.87 21.78
CA MET A 74 -26.20 41.77 22.76
C MET A 74 -26.23 40.29 22.33
N ASP A 75 -25.19 39.58 22.80
CA ASP A 75 -25.15 38.29 23.49
C ASP A 75 -26.24 37.25 23.24
N LEU A 76 -25.80 36.08 22.76
CA LEU A 76 -26.15 34.79 23.36
C LEU A 76 -24.91 33.89 23.34
N ASP A 77 -24.43 33.52 24.53
CA ASP A 77 -23.54 32.38 24.74
C ASP A 77 -24.21 31.11 24.20
N ASP A 78 -23.71 30.62 23.07
CA ASP A 78 -23.96 29.25 22.61
C ASP A 78 -22.62 28.52 22.61
N VAL A 79 -22.41 27.72 23.65
CA VAL A 79 -21.36 26.71 23.74
C VAL A 79 -21.74 25.59 22.77
N SER A 80 -21.69 25.88 21.48
CA SER A 80 -21.65 24.88 20.44
C SER A 80 -20.20 24.43 20.34
N SER A 81 -19.99 23.16 20.67
CA SER A 81 -18.74 22.44 20.46
C SER A 81 -18.28 22.67 19.02
N GLN A 82 -17.39 23.65 18.82
CA GLN A 82 -16.62 23.80 17.60
C GLN A 82 -15.74 22.55 17.52
N MET A 83 -16.28 21.52 16.88
CA MET A 83 -15.47 20.52 16.23
C MET A 83 -14.67 21.31 15.20
N GLU A 84 -13.43 21.68 15.56
CA GLU A 84 -12.49 22.35 14.67
C GLU A 84 -12.57 21.67 13.32
N ALA A 85 -13.01 22.42 12.30
CA ALA A 85 -13.00 21.94 10.93
C ALA A 85 -11.55 21.56 10.63
N ALA A 86 -11.28 20.26 10.54
CA ALA A 86 -9.96 19.74 10.24
C ALA A 86 -9.42 20.50 9.01
N PRO A 87 -8.18 21.03 9.06
CA PRO A 87 -7.65 21.92 8.05
C PRO A 87 -7.67 21.19 6.71
N THR A 88 -8.64 21.52 5.86
CA THR A 88 -8.83 20.85 4.58
C THR A 88 -7.69 21.28 3.67
N ILE A 89 -6.82 20.34 3.29
CA ILE A 89 -5.67 20.58 2.40
C ILE A 89 -6.15 21.30 1.14
N SER A 90 -5.42 22.34 0.70
CA SER A 90 -5.69 22.91 -0.61
C SER A 90 -5.38 21.89 -1.70
N ASN A 91 -6.20 21.78 -2.75
CA ASN A 91 -5.91 20.86 -3.86
C ASN A 91 -4.51 21.10 -4.47
N ALA A 92 -3.98 22.32 -4.38
CA ALA A 92 -2.62 22.65 -4.80
C ALA A 92 -1.55 21.94 -3.95
N ASP A 93 -1.68 21.94 -2.61
CA ASP A 93 -0.74 21.27 -1.72
C ASP A 93 -0.77 19.74 -1.87
N LEU A 94 -1.96 19.19 -2.16
CA LEU A 94 -2.15 17.78 -2.50
C LEU A 94 -1.38 17.42 -3.78
N GLU A 95 -1.55 18.19 -4.86
CA GLU A 95 -0.86 17.94 -6.13
C GLU A 95 0.65 18.14 -6.03
N VAL A 96 1.13 19.15 -5.30
CA VAL A 96 2.57 19.34 -5.04
C VAL A 96 3.15 18.13 -4.29
N SER A 97 2.43 17.64 -3.28
CA SER A 97 2.87 16.47 -2.52
C SER A 97 2.92 15.20 -3.39
N ARG A 98 1.89 14.96 -4.21
CA ARG A 98 1.86 13.85 -5.18
C ARG A 98 3.00 13.95 -6.18
N HIS A 99 3.26 15.14 -6.71
CA HIS A 99 4.33 15.37 -7.67
C HIS A 99 5.71 15.07 -7.05
N ARG A 100 5.95 15.49 -5.81
CA ARG A 100 7.20 15.19 -5.07
C ARG A 100 7.39 13.69 -4.84
N ILE A 101 6.34 12.99 -4.42
CA ILE A 101 6.39 11.53 -4.21
C ILE A 101 6.59 10.80 -5.53
N ALA A 102 5.88 11.19 -6.59
CA ALA A 102 6.04 10.60 -7.91
C ALA A 102 7.46 10.84 -8.47
N ALA A 103 8.01 12.05 -8.31
CA ALA A 103 9.38 12.37 -8.70
C ALA A 103 10.40 11.56 -7.89
N PHE A 104 10.19 11.38 -6.59
CA PHE A 104 11.00 10.48 -5.76
C PHE A 104 10.96 9.05 -6.31
N LEU A 105 9.77 8.48 -6.50
CA LEU A 105 9.62 7.10 -6.98
C LEU A 105 10.16 6.88 -8.40
N SER A 106 10.16 7.90 -9.25
CA SER A 106 10.74 7.83 -10.60
C SER A 106 12.27 7.97 -10.61
N ARG A 107 12.88 8.58 -9.59
CA ARG A 107 14.34 8.75 -9.49
C ARG A 107 15.05 7.58 -8.83
N HIS A 108 14.34 6.84 -8.00
CA HIS A 108 14.86 5.70 -7.25
C HIS A 108 14.52 4.39 -7.96
N THR A 109 15.41 3.42 -7.82
CA THR A 109 15.34 2.15 -8.57
C THR A 109 14.98 0.96 -7.69
N ALA A 110 14.48 -0.11 -8.30
CA ALA A 110 14.16 -1.36 -7.62
C ALA A 110 15.36 -1.97 -6.87
N TYR A 111 16.59 -1.69 -7.33
CA TYR A 111 17.83 -2.08 -6.66
C TYR A 111 17.90 -1.62 -5.20
N GLU A 112 17.32 -0.47 -4.86
CA GLU A 112 17.32 0.05 -3.48
C GLU A 112 16.44 -0.73 -2.52
N LEU A 113 15.54 -1.59 -3.04
CA LEU A 113 14.75 -2.50 -2.23
C LEU A 113 15.53 -3.76 -1.82
N LEU A 114 16.64 -4.06 -2.52
CA LEU A 114 17.41 -5.27 -2.25
C LEU A 114 18.17 -5.10 -0.92
N PRO A 115 18.04 -6.05 0.01
CA PRO A 115 18.88 -6.07 1.20
C PRO A 115 20.34 -6.43 0.83
N GLU A 116 21.30 -6.04 1.67
CA GLU A 116 22.71 -6.44 1.50
C GLU A 116 22.89 -7.96 1.48
N SER A 117 22.06 -8.67 2.26
CA SER A 117 21.94 -10.12 2.25
C SER A 117 20.48 -10.50 2.46
N GLY A 118 19.97 -11.41 1.63
CA GLY A 118 18.58 -11.84 1.66
C GLY A 118 18.43 -13.28 1.20
N LYS A 119 17.30 -13.88 1.55
CA LYS A 119 16.90 -15.21 1.10
C LYS A 119 15.68 -15.07 0.19
N VAL A 120 15.76 -15.65 -1.00
CA VAL A 120 14.63 -15.81 -1.92
C VAL A 120 14.30 -17.29 -2.06
N VAL A 121 13.02 -17.61 -2.15
CA VAL A 121 12.53 -18.98 -2.33
C VAL A 121 11.69 -18.99 -3.60
N ALA A 122 12.00 -19.91 -4.51
CA ALA A 122 11.22 -20.21 -5.70
C ALA A 122 10.86 -21.69 -5.69
N LEU A 123 9.73 -22.03 -6.29
CA LEU A 123 9.23 -23.41 -6.37
C LEU A 123 9.22 -23.86 -7.82
N ASP A 124 9.59 -25.12 -8.06
CA ASP A 124 9.42 -25.73 -9.37
C ASP A 124 7.91 -25.90 -9.67
N VAL A 125 7.50 -25.71 -10.92
CA VAL A 125 6.10 -25.91 -11.36
C VAL A 125 5.60 -27.34 -11.19
N ASP A 126 6.50 -28.33 -11.16
CA ASP A 126 6.14 -29.74 -11.04
C ASP A 126 6.10 -30.24 -9.59
N ILE A 127 6.32 -29.34 -8.62
CA ILE A 127 6.12 -29.67 -7.21
C ILE A 127 4.65 -30.03 -6.93
N ALA A 128 4.42 -30.99 -6.03
CA ALA A 128 3.08 -31.32 -5.55
C ALA A 128 2.49 -30.13 -4.76
N VAL A 129 1.18 -29.92 -4.88
CA VAL A 129 0.47 -28.82 -4.20
C VAL A 129 0.67 -28.84 -2.69
N LYS A 130 0.52 -30.03 -2.09
CA LYS A 130 0.78 -30.28 -0.67
C LYS A 130 2.16 -29.79 -0.23
N GLN A 131 3.20 -30.20 -0.96
CA GLN A 131 4.58 -29.82 -0.65
C GLN A 131 4.80 -28.31 -0.80
N ALA A 132 4.24 -27.69 -1.83
CA ALA A 132 4.33 -26.25 -2.03
C ALA A 132 3.78 -25.47 -0.83
N PHE A 133 2.60 -25.84 -0.32
CA PHE A 133 1.99 -25.15 0.83
C PHE A 133 2.71 -25.42 2.15
N HIS A 134 3.26 -26.62 2.33
CA HIS A 134 4.14 -26.91 3.47
C HIS A 134 5.39 -26.02 3.44
N ILE A 135 6.02 -25.85 2.27
CA ILE A 135 7.18 -24.96 2.12
C ILE A 135 6.79 -23.51 2.40
N LEU A 136 5.65 -23.01 1.89
CA LEU A 136 5.20 -21.65 2.19
C LEU A 136 5.03 -21.41 3.69
N HIS A 137 4.44 -22.38 4.39
CA HIS A 137 4.27 -22.34 5.85
C HIS A 137 5.60 -22.39 6.61
N GLU A 138 6.46 -23.38 6.32
CA GLU A 138 7.76 -23.56 6.98
C GLU A 138 8.71 -22.38 6.75
N GLN A 139 8.68 -21.79 5.56
CA GLN A 139 9.49 -20.61 5.24
C GLN A 139 8.84 -19.31 5.75
N GLY A 140 7.60 -19.35 6.26
CA GLY A 140 6.86 -18.17 6.71
C GLY A 140 6.61 -17.16 5.60
N ILE A 141 6.55 -17.60 4.34
CA ILE A 141 6.34 -16.72 3.18
C ILE A 141 4.92 -16.86 2.63
N PRO A 142 4.21 -15.75 2.38
CA PRO A 142 2.84 -15.80 1.89
C PRO A 142 2.73 -16.07 0.38
N VAL A 143 3.87 -16.00 -0.32
CA VAL A 143 3.99 -16.01 -1.78
C VAL A 143 5.35 -16.57 -2.20
N ALA A 144 5.40 -17.38 -3.27
CA ALA A 144 6.64 -17.84 -3.90
C ALA A 144 6.55 -17.82 -5.45
N PRO A 145 7.57 -17.33 -6.18
CA PRO A 145 7.64 -17.46 -7.63
C PRO A 145 7.71 -18.92 -8.09
N LEU A 146 7.13 -19.19 -9.26
CA LEU A 146 7.13 -20.50 -9.90
C LEU A 146 8.14 -20.53 -11.05
N TRP A 147 9.06 -21.48 -10.99
CA TRP A 147 10.12 -21.73 -11.95
C TRP A 147 9.76 -22.91 -12.85
N ASP A 148 9.80 -22.70 -14.16
CA ASP A 148 9.63 -23.77 -15.15
C ASP A 148 11.02 -24.16 -15.67
N SER A 149 11.50 -25.31 -15.23
CA SER A 149 12.82 -25.83 -15.59
C SER A 149 12.93 -26.18 -17.08
N CYS A 150 11.84 -26.59 -17.72
CA CYS A 150 11.80 -26.86 -19.15
C CYS A 150 11.91 -25.57 -19.99
N LYS A 151 11.27 -24.48 -19.54
CA LYS A 151 11.34 -23.18 -20.23
C LYS A 151 12.53 -22.31 -19.81
N GLY A 152 13.17 -22.61 -18.69
CA GLY A 152 14.25 -21.79 -18.13
C GLY A 152 13.78 -20.39 -17.74
N GLN A 153 12.53 -20.25 -17.27
CA GLN A 153 11.90 -18.97 -16.96
C GLN A 153 10.95 -19.08 -15.76
N PHE A 154 10.71 -17.95 -15.09
CA PHE A 154 9.60 -17.85 -14.15
C PHE A 154 8.28 -17.80 -14.93
N VAL A 155 7.29 -18.61 -14.54
CA VAL A 155 5.98 -18.72 -15.25
C VAL A 155 4.75 -18.35 -14.41
N GLY A 156 4.95 -17.99 -13.15
CA GLY A 156 3.91 -17.45 -12.30
C GLY A 156 4.38 -17.19 -10.89
N VAL A 157 3.41 -16.96 -10.02
CA VAL A 157 3.61 -16.77 -8.59
C VAL A 157 2.53 -17.57 -7.88
N LEU A 158 2.92 -18.40 -6.92
CA LEU A 158 2.00 -19.13 -6.05
C LEU A 158 1.76 -18.31 -4.79
N SER A 159 0.50 -18.13 -4.41
CA SER A 159 0.10 -17.34 -3.25
C SER A 159 -0.90 -18.09 -2.37
N ALA A 160 -1.08 -17.61 -1.14
CA ALA A 160 -2.11 -18.14 -0.25
C ALA A 160 -3.55 -18.06 -0.84
N LEU A 161 -3.81 -17.14 -1.78
CA LEU A 161 -5.10 -17.12 -2.49
C LEU A 161 -5.30 -18.37 -3.35
N ASP A 162 -4.23 -18.87 -3.98
CA ASP A 162 -4.31 -20.08 -4.79
C ASP A 162 -4.63 -21.29 -3.90
N PHE A 163 -4.10 -21.33 -2.67
CA PHE A 163 -4.49 -22.36 -1.70
C PHE A 163 -5.98 -22.32 -1.38
N ILE A 164 -6.50 -21.12 -1.09
CA ILE A 164 -7.92 -20.91 -0.79
C ILE A 164 -8.79 -21.39 -1.96
N LEU A 165 -8.37 -21.13 -3.19
CA LEU A 165 -9.13 -21.54 -4.38
C LEU A 165 -9.08 -23.05 -4.59
N ILE A 166 -7.92 -23.69 -4.38
CA ILE A 166 -7.77 -25.15 -4.46
C ILE A 166 -8.64 -25.83 -3.39
N LEU A 167 -8.53 -25.40 -2.13
CA LEU A 167 -9.33 -25.96 -1.03
C LEU A 167 -10.83 -25.81 -1.25
N ARG A 168 -11.27 -24.67 -1.80
CA ARG A 168 -12.69 -24.45 -2.13
C ARG A 168 -13.16 -25.30 -3.30
N GLU A 169 -12.34 -25.49 -4.33
CA GLU A 169 -12.72 -26.32 -5.47
C GLU A 169 -12.88 -27.77 -5.04
N LEU A 170 -11.93 -28.28 -4.26
CA LEU A 170 -12.01 -29.63 -3.69
C LEU A 170 -13.19 -29.77 -2.72
N GLY A 171 -13.41 -28.78 -1.84
CA GLY A 171 -14.56 -28.80 -0.92
C GLY A 171 -15.93 -28.76 -1.60
N ASN A 172 -16.06 -28.11 -2.77
CA ASN A 172 -17.32 -28.05 -3.53
C ASN A 172 -17.64 -29.36 -4.26
N LEU A 173 -16.65 -30.20 -4.53
CA LEU A 173 -16.84 -31.51 -5.18
C LEU A 173 -17.45 -32.55 -4.24
N GLY A 174 -17.63 -32.23 -2.95
CA GLY A 174 -18.28 -33.09 -1.97
C GLY A 174 -17.48 -34.34 -1.61
N SER A 175 -16.24 -34.47 -2.11
CA SER A 175 -15.27 -35.45 -1.62
C SER A 175 -14.70 -34.95 -0.29
N ASP A 176 -14.52 -35.87 0.66
CA ASP A 176 -13.60 -35.62 1.76
C ASP A 176 -12.25 -35.26 1.16
N LEU A 177 -11.65 -34.14 1.57
CA LEU A 177 -10.33 -33.69 1.13
C LEU A 177 -9.31 -34.78 1.44
N THR A 178 -9.05 -35.69 0.52
CA THR A 178 -8.03 -36.71 0.75
C THR A 178 -6.66 -36.07 0.53
N GLU A 179 -5.75 -36.33 1.46
CA GLU A 179 -4.33 -35.94 1.34
C GLU A 179 -3.75 -36.39 -0.01
N GLU A 180 -4.26 -37.51 -0.52
CA GLU A 180 -3.91 -38.14 -1.78
C GLU A 180 -4.24 -37.25 -2.99
N GLU A 181 -5.38 -36.55 -3.02
CA GLU A 181 -5.74 -35.65 -4.12
C GLU A 181 -4.77 -34.46 -4.25
N LEU A 182 -4.35 -33.88 -3.12
CA LEU A 182 -3.39 -32.76 -3.07
C LEU A 182 -1.95 -33.21 -3.33
N GLU A 183 -1.64 -34.48 -3.12
CA GLU A 183 -0.33 -35.09 -3.38
C GLU A 183 -0.20 -35.59 -4.83
N MET A 184 -1.29 -36.06 -5.43
CA MET A 184 -1.31 -36.56 -6.81
C MET A 184 -1.22 -35.44 -7.86
N HIS A 185 -1.63 -34.21 -7.53
CA HIS A 185 -1.64 -33.11 -8.49
C HIS A 185 -0.46 -32.14 -8.28
N THR A 186 0.23 -31.82 -9.36
CA THR A 186 1.29 -30.80 -9.39
C THR A 186 0.71 -29.39 -9.55
N ILE A 187 1.50 -28.36 -9.23
CA ILE A 187 1.10 -26.97 -9.47
C ILE A 187 0.83 -26.72 -10.97
N SER A 188 1.63 -27.32 -11.86
CA SER A 188 1.45 -27.29 -13.31
C SER A 188 0.11 -27.91 -13.74
N ALA A 189 -0.27 -29.07 -13.19
CA ALA A 189 -1.55 -29.72 -13.47
C ALA A 189 -2.76 -28.88 -13.01
N TRP A 190 -2.69 -28.29 -11.80
CA TRP A 190 -3.74 -27.39 -11.29
C TRP A 190 -3.88 -26.11 -12.12
N LYS A 191 -2.77 -25.58 -12.64
CA LYS A 191 -2.78 -24.45 -13.57
C LYS A 191 -3.53 -24.80 -14.86
N GLU A 192 -3.28 -25.97 -15.42
CA GLU A 192 -3.80 -26.40 -16.74
C GLU A 192 -5.26 -26.89 -16.69
N GLY A 193 -5.63 -27.71 -15.69
CA GLY A 193 -7.00 -28.20 -15.52
C GLY A 193 -8.02 -27.06 -15.38
N LYS A 194 -7.56 -25.92 -14.87
CA LYS A 194 -8.37 -24.72 -14.70
C LYS A 194 -8.67 -23.95 -15.98
N LEU A 195 -7.81 -24.04 -17.00
CA LEU A 195 -8.07 -23.46 -18.33
C LEU A 195 -9.23 -24.17 -19.05
N HIS A 196 -9.43 -25.45 -18.76
CA HIS A 196 -10.51 -26.26 -19.33
C HIS A 196 -11.87 -25.99 -18.66
N ILE A 197 -11.90 -25.82 -17.34
CA ILE A 197 -13.13 -25.49 -16.59
C ILE A 197 -13.66 -24.09 -16.96
N SER A 198 -12.77 -23.13 -17.24
CA SER A 198 -13.17 -21.79 -17.66
C SER A 198 -13.84 -21.75 -19.04
N ARG A 199 -13.72 -22.79 -19.88
CA ARG A 199 -14.28 -22.82 -21.25
C ARG A 199 -15.63 -23.54 -21.35
N GLN A 200 -16.03 -24.33 -20.36
CA GLN A 200 -17.24 -25.18 -20.45
C GLN A 200 -18.52 -24.59 -19.83
N MET A 201 -18.48 -23.41 -19.20
CA MET A 201 -19.65 -22.81 -18.51
C MET A 201 -20.16 -21.48 -19.11
N ASP A 202 -19.96 -21.26 -20.41
CA ASP A 202 -20.62 -20.17 -21.15
C ASP A 202 -22.05 -20.54 -21.59
N GLY A 203 -22.84 -21.05 -20.65
CA GLY A 203 -24.20 -21.53 -20.90
C GLY A 203 -25.11 -21.33 -19.68
N ASN A 204 -25.52 -20.08 -19.45
CA ASN A 204 -26.73 -19.73 -18.69
C ASN A 204 -26.71 -19.90 -17.16
N ALA A 205 -26.21 -18.89 -16.42
CA ALA A 205 -26.80 -18.32 -15.19
C ALA A 205 -25.83 -17.30 -14.54
N ARG A 206 -26.14 -15.99 -14.62
CA ARG A 206 -25.51 -14.85 -13.92
C ARG A 206 -24.08 -15.08 -13.39
N SER A 207 -23.14 -15.09 -14.32
CA SER A 207 -21.74 -15.37 -14.08
C SER A 207 -21.01 -14.14 -13.53
N TYR A 208 -20.59 -14.19 -12.26
CA TYR A 208 -19.50 -13.37 -11.76
C TYR A 208 -18.29 -13.57 -12.69
N PRO A 209 -17.58 -12.52 -13.14
CA PRO A 209 -16.39 -12.72 -13.94
C PRO A 209 -15.37 -13.47 -13.07
N ARG A 210 -15.25 -14.79 -13.25
CA ARG A 210 -14.31 -15.66 -12.53
C ARG A 210 -12.89 -15.39 -13.05
N ARG A 211 -12.37 -14.20 -12.81
CA ARG A 211 -10.94 -13.86 -12.96
C ARG A 211 -10.16 -14.40 -11.75
N LEU A 212 -10.32 -15.69 -11.48
CA LEU A 212 -10.02 -16.29 -10.18
C LEU A 212 -8.98 -17.39 -10.33
N VAL A 213 -7.73 -17.02 -10.54
CA VAL A 213 -6.47 -17.68 -10.10
C VAL A 213 -5.36 -16.94 -10.84
N CYS A 214 -4.44 -16.35 -10.10
CA CYS A 214 -3.19 -15.83 -10.64
C CYS A 214 -2.11 -16.90 -10.55
N VAL A 215 -2.33 -18.06 -11.17
CA VAL A 215 -1.24 -18.63 -11.99
C VAL A 215 -1.26 -17.90 -13.34
N GLY A 216 -1.22 -16.56 -13.24
CA GLY A 216 -1.53 -15.63 -14.32
C GLY A 216 -0.35 -15.54 -15.27
N ALA A 217 -0.64 -15.79 -16.55
CA ALA A 217 0.25 -15.73 -17.69
C ALA A 217 0.81 -14.33 -18.01
N PHE A 218 1.04 -13.47 -17.02
CA PHE A 218 1.77 -12.22 -17.14
C PHE A 218 2.52 -11.98 -15.84
N ILE A 219 3.76 -12.48 -15.75
CA ILE A 219 4.62 -12.03 -14.66
C ILE A 219 5.09 -10.64 -15.05
N TYR A 220 4.60 -9.65 -14.32
CA TYR A 220 5.25 -8.36 -14.27
C TYR A 220 6.59 -8.55 -13.55
N LEU A 221 7.61 -9.02 -14.25
CA LEU A 221 8.98 -9.03 -13.75
C LEU A 221 9.50 -7.59 -13.75
N ALA A 222 10.27 -7.23 -12.73
CA ALA A 222 10.96 -5.96 -12.70
C ALA A 222 12.47 -6.18 -12.77
N GLY A 223 13.16 -5.34 -13.54
CA GLY A 223 14.61 -5.28 -13.49
C GLY A 223 15.08 -4.51 -12.26
N PRO A 224 16.33 -4.71 -11.78
CA PRO A 224 16.90 -3.90 -10.71
C PRO A 224 16.97 -2.40 -11.08
N HIS A 225 16.98 -2.08 -12.38
CA HIS A 225 17.02 -0.71 -12.90
C HIS A 225 15.64 -0.09 -13.15
N ASP A 226 14.56 -0.85 -12.98
CA ASP A 226 13.20 -0.30 -13.10
C ASP A 226 12.97 0.73 -11.98
N SER A 227 12.19 1.77 -12.26
CA SER A 227 11.86 2.76 -11.25
C SER A 227 10.93 2.19 -10.19
N LEU A 228 11.01 2.67 -8.94
CA LEU A 228 10.07 2.28 -7.88
C LEU A 228 8.62 2.60 -8.25
N LYS A 229 8.41 3.64 -9.07
CA LYS A 229 7.08 3.98 -9.61
C LYS A 229 6.55 2.86 -10.49
N ASP A 230 7.36 2.33 -11.40
CA ASP A 230 6.95 1.26 -12.31
C ASP A 230 6.67 -0.04 -11.53
N VAL A 231 7.51 -0.37 -10.55
CA VAL A 231 7.28 -1.52 -9.66
C VAL A 231 5.96 -1.35 -8.89
N ALA A 232 5.70 -0.17 -8.31
CA ALA A 232 4.45 0.10 -7.61
C ALA A 232 3.23 -0.03 -8.53
N LEU A 233 3.30 0.51 -9.76
CA LEU A 233 2.23 0.41 -10.75
C LEU A 233 2.01 -1.04 -11.21
N LYS A 234 3.08 -1.82 -11.42
CA LYS A 234 3.00 -3.27 -11.72
C LYS A 234 2.23 -4.01 -10.61
N ILE A 235 2.52 -3.71 -9.34
CA ILE A 235 1.81 -4.31 -8.20
C ILE A 235 0.33 -3.90 -8.18
N LEU A 236 0.03 -2.61 -8.34
CA LEU A 236 -1.33 -2.06 -8.30
C LEU A 236 -2.21 -2.57 -9.46
N ASN A 237 -1.69 -2.52 -10.69
CA ASN A 237 -2.40 -2.92 -11.90
C ASN A 237 -2.55 -4.43 -12.00
N GLY A 238 -1.52 -5.17 -11.57
CA GLY A 238 -1.56 -6.63 -11.49
C GLY A 238 -2.46 -7.14 -10.37
N LYS A 239 -2.88 -6.28 -9.42
CA LYS A 239 -3.55 -6.68 -8.17
C LYS A 239 -2.79 -7.80 -7.43
N VAL A 240 -1.46 -7.81 -7.56
CA VAL A 240 -0.58 -8.80 -6.92
C VAL A 240 -0.10 -8.27 -5.58
N ALA A 241 0.38 -9.15 -4.69
CA ALA A 241 0.95 -8.72 -3.42
C ALA A 241 2.44 -8.34 -3.55
N THR A 242 3.14 -8.97 -4.48
CA THR A 242 4.59 -8.86 -4.67
C THR A 242 4.95 -8.90 -6.16
N VAL A 243 6.09 -8.32 -6.51
CA VAL A 243 6.68 -8.39 -7.85
C VAL A 243 8.11 -8.95 -7.74
N PRO A 244 8.44 -10.04 -8.45
CA PRO A 244 9.81 -10.53 -8.48
C PRO A 244 10.74 -9.56 -9.22
N ILE A 245 11.85 -9.21 -8.57
CA ILE A 245 12.97 -8.51 -9.18
C ILE A 245 13.92 -9.56 -9.73
N THR A 246 14.11 -9.56 -11.04
CA THR A 246 15.00 -10.49 -11.72
C THR A 246 16.07 -9.75 -12.51
N HIS A 247 17.23 -10.39 -12.63
CA HIS A 247 18.30 -9.95 -13.50
C HIS A 247 18.67 -11.07 -14.45
N SER A 248 18.64 -10.81 -15.75
CA SER A 248 19.20 -11.71 -16.74
C SER A 248 20.49 -11.11 -17.27
N SER A 249 21.58 -11.86 -17.17
CA SER A 249 22.85 -11.52 -17.82
C SER A 249 22.89 -12.00 -19.28
N SER A 250 21.93 -12.84 -19.70
CA SER A 250 21.85 -13.37 -21.06
C SER A 250 21.10 -12.40 -21.98
N PRO A 251 21.60 -12.17 -23.22
CA PRO A 251 20.90 -11.34 -24.20
C PRO A 251 19.55 -11.94 -24.62
N ASP A 252 19.39 -13.27 -24.49
CA ASP A 252 18.18 -14.00 -24.84
C ASP A 252 17.11 -13.98 -23.72
N GLY A 253 17.41 -13.39 -22.55
CA GLY A 253 16.49 -13.34 -21.41
C GLY A 253 16.23 -14.69 -20.73
N SER A 254 16.99 -15.72 -21.10
CA SER A 254 16.92 -17.06 -20.52
C SER A 254 17.66 -17.12 -19.18
N PHE A 255 17.16 -17.94 -18.25
CA PHE A 255 17.73 -18.12 -16.91
C PHE A 255 17.89 -16.85 -16.08
N PRO A 256 16.80 -16.07 -15.88
CA PRO A 256 16.85 -14.91 -15.01
C PRO A 256 17.17 -15.31 -13.58
N GLN A 257 18.11 -14.60 -12.96
CA GLN A 257 18.41 -14.72 -11.54
C GLN A 257 17.36 -13.97 -10.74
N LEU A 258 16.70 -14.64 -9.80
CA LEU A 258 15.79 -14.01 -8.85
C LEU A 258 16.60 -13.31 -7.77
N LEU A 259 16.46 -11.99 -7.70
CA LEU A 259 17.20 -11.16 -6.74
C LEU A 259 16.38 -10.86 -5.49
N HIS A 260 15.10 -10.49 -5.65
CA HIS A 260 14.25 -10.07 -4.53
C HIS A 260 12.75 -10.16 -4.87
N LEU A 261 11.89 -10.10 -3.85
CA LEU A 261 10.43 -10.00 -4.00
C LEU A 261 9.96 -8.64 -3.48
N ALA A 262 9.82 -7.68 -4.39
CA ALA A 262 9.43 -6.32 -4.05
C ALA A 262 7.96 -6.22 -3.61
N THR A 263 7.72 -5.42 -2.58
CA THR A 263 6.39 -5.17 -1.99
C THR A 263 6.10 -3.68 -1.86
N LEU A 264 4.81 -3.32 -1.83
CA LEU A 264 4.40 -1.94 -1.56
C LEU A 264 4.84 -1.46 -0.17
N SER A 265 4.92 -2.35 0.83
CA SER A 265 5.40 -1.99 2.18
C SER A 265 6.86 -1.54 2.18
N GLU A 266 7.73 -2.16 1.38
CA GLU A 266 9.14 -1.75 1.28
C GLU A 266 9.28 -0.41 0.57
N ILE A 267 8.54 -0.22 -0.53
CA ILE A 267 8.50 1.06 -1.24
C ILE A 267 7.98 2.16 -0.30
N LEU A 268 6.95 1.87 0.49
CA LEU A 268 6.41 2.80 1.48
C LEU A 268 7.43 3.13 2.56
N LYS A 269 8.19 2.14 3.02
CA LYS A 269 9.30 2.33 3.97
C LYS A 269 10.38 3.25 3.39
N CYS A 270 10.70 3.14 2.10
CA CYS A 270 11.62 4.04 1.43
C CYS A 270 11.09 5.48 1.39
N ILE A 271 9.80 5.68 1.08
CA ILE A 271 9.14 6.99 1.13
C ILE A 271 9.23 7.56 2.56
N CYS A 272 8.81 6.81 3.59
CA CYS A 272 8.85 7.26 4.97
C CYS A 272 10.27 7.62 5.42
N ARG A 273 11.29 6.82 5.02
CA ARG A 273 12.69 7.09 5.36
C ARG A 273 13.20 8.37 4.70
N HIS A 274 12.88 8.60 3.42
CA HIS A 274 13.34 9.76 2.67
C HIS A 274 12.73 11.06 3.21
N PHE A 275 11.42 11.05 3.50
CA PHE A 275 10.70 12.24 3.95
C PHE A 275 10.67 12.44 5.47
N LYS A 276 11.36 11.59 6.24
CA LYS A 276 11.40 11.64 7.71
C LYS A 276 11.79 13.02 8.27
N HIS A 277 12.78 13.65 7.65
CA HIS A 277 13.32 14.96 8.07
C HIS A 277 12.75 16.13 7.27
N SER A 278 11.88 15.86 6.30
CA SER A 278 11.27 16.86 5.41
C SER A 278 9.75 16.74 5.40
N SER A 279 9.15 16.45 6.55
CA SER A 279 7.68 16.32 6.68
C SER A 279 6.94 17.63 6.32
N SER A 280 7.55 18.80 6.54
CA SER A 280 7.06 20.10 6.07
C SER A 280 6.99 20.21 4.54
N SER A 281 7.75 19.38 3.82
CA SER A 281 7.76 19.33 2.36
C SER A 281 6.56 18.56 1.79
N LEU A 282 5.84 17.80 2.62
CA LEU A 282 4.65 17.03 2.25
C LEU A 282 3.52 17.30 3.26
N PRO A 283 2.81 18.44 3.14
CA PRO A 283 1.70 18.80 4.04
C PRO A 283 0.62 17.71 4.14
N ILE A 284 0.45 16.92 3.08
CA ILE A 284 -0.45 15.77 3.03
C ILE A 284 -0.21 14.72 4.11
N LEU A 285 1.04 14.56 4.56
CA LEU A 285 1.40 13.54 5.54
C LEU A 285 0.93 13.89 6.95
N GLN A 286 0.72 15.18 7.23
CA GLN A 286 0.28 15.66 8.53
C GLN A 286 -1.25 15.59 8.69
N GLN A 287 -1.95 15.16 7.65
CA GLN A 287 -3.40 15.32 7.57
C GLN A 287 -4.11 14.11 8.18
N PRO A 288 -5.18 14.34 8.95
CA PRO A 288 -5.87 13.28 9.65
C PRO A 288 -6.62 12.40 8.65
N ILE A 289 -6.70 11.10 8.92
CA ILE A 289 -7.37 10.13 8.04
C ILE A 289 -8.83 10.52 7.75
N CYS A 290 -9.55 11.14 8.70
CA CYS A 290 -10.92 11.59 8.48
C CYS A 290 -11.04 12.57 7.30
N SER A 291 -10.04 13.43 7.09
CA SER A 291 -10.00 14.45 6.03
C SER A 291 -9.65 13.89 4.64
N ILE A 292 -9.12 12.67 4.58
CA ILE A 292 -8.61 12.06 3.35
C ILE A 292 -9.59 10.99 2.87
N PRO A 293 -9.96 10.94 1.57
CA PRO A 293 -10.75 9.86 1.00
C PRO A 293 -9.91 8.59 0.82
N LEU A 294 -9.47 7.99 1.93
CA LEU A 294 -8.58 6.84 1.98
C LEU A 294 -9.27 5.61 2.57
N GLY A 295 -9.09 4.46 1.92
CA GLY A 295 -9.60 3.16 2.36
C GLY A 295 -11.11 2.97 2.16
N THR A 296 -11.61 1.83 2.64
CA THR A 296 -13.04 1.50 2.63
C THR A 296 -13.63 1.78 4.00
N ARG A 297 -14.67 2.62 4.07
CA ARG A 297 -15.35 2.97 5.33
C ARG A 297 -16.68 2.22 5.48
N VAL A 298 -17.12 2.04 6.71
CA VAL A 298 -18.48 1.55 7.01
C VAL A 298 -19.48 2.57 6.46
N PRO A 299 -20.53 2.15 5.72
CA PRO A 299 -21.55 3.07 5.21
C PRO A 299 -22.20 3.83 6.36
N LYS A 300 -22.31 5.16 6.23
CA LYS A 300 -23.10 5.95 7.17
C LYS A 300 -24.59 5.70 6.92
N ILE A 301 -25.40 5.75 7.98
CA ILE A 301 -26.87 5.63 7.89
C ILE A 301 -27.37 6.66 6.86
N GLY A 302 -27.94 6.18 5.75
CA GLY A 302 -28.42 7.01 4.63
C GLY A 302 -27.60 6.95 3.33
N GLU A 303 -26.38 6.39 3.33
CA GLU A 303 -25.58 6.19 2.10
C GLU A 303 -25.89 4.81 1.48
N SER A 304 -26.82 4.75 0.52
CA SER A 304 -27.28 3.48 -0.09
C SER A 304 -26.36 2.88 -1.15
N ASN A 305 -25.28 3.56 -1.56
CA ASN A 305 -24.49 3.20 -2.75
C ASN A 305 -23.07 2.68 -2.47
N ARG A 306 -22.69 2.43 -1.21
CA ARG A 306 -21.37 1.86 -0.89
C ARG A 306 -21.47 0.37 -0.57
N ARG A 307 -20.55 -0.42 -1.14
CA ARG A 307 -20.40 -1.83 -0.77
C ARG A 307 -20.11 -1.91 0.73
N PRO A 308 -20.82 -2.77 1.48
CA PRO A 308 -20.60 -2.89 2.91
C PRO A 308 -19.18 -3.35 3.20
N LEU A 309 -18.61 -2.87 4.32
CA LEU A 309 -17.34 -3.36 4.81
C LEU A 309 -17.50 -4.83 5.20
N ALA A 310 -16.68 -5.69 4.59
CA ALA A 310 -16.63 -7.11 4.93
C ALA A 310 -16.12 -7.28 6.37
N MET A 311 -16.89 -7.95 7.22
CA MET A 311 -16.59 -8.21 8.63
C MET A 311 -16.96 -9.66 8.96
N LEU A 312 -16.24 -10.30 9.89
CA LEU A 312 -16.50 -11.66 10.35
C LEU A 312 -16.83 -11.68 11.84
N ARG A 313 -17.70 -12.61 12.24
CA ARG A 313 -17.90 -12.97 13.65
C ARG A 313 -16.96 -14.13 14.02
N PRO A 314 -16.52 -14.27 15.29
CA PRO A 314 -15.57 -15.32 15.70
C PRO A 314 -16.08 -16.75 15.49
N ASN A 315 -17.40 -16.93 15.55
CA ASN A 315 -18.11 -18.19 15.35
C ASN A 315 -18.39 -18.51 13.88
N ALA A 316 -18.05 -17.62 12.94
CA ALA A 316 -18.18 -17.89 11.52
C ALA A 316 -17.28 -19.07 11.12
N SER A 317 -17.77 -19.90 10.19
CA SER A 317 -16.97 -21.01 9.66
C SER A 317 -15.81 -20.50 8.82
N LEU A 318 -14.74 -21.29 8.76
CA LEU A 318 -13.60 -21.00 7.91
C LEU A 318 -14.02 -20.96 6.43
N GLY A 319 -14.85 -21.90 5.97
CA GLY A 319 -15.41 -21.90 4.61
C GLY A 319 -16.14 -20.60 4.23
N ALA A 320 -16.91 -20.03 5.16
CA ALA A 320 -17.58 -18.74 4.97
C ALA A 320 -16.58 -17.58 4.88
N ALA A 321 -15.56 -17.55 5.75
CA ALA A 321 -14.51 -16.54 5.71
C ALA A 321 -13.69 -16.59 4.42
N LEU A 322 -13.31 -17.79 3.96
CA LEU A 322 -12.62 -18.00 2.70
C LEU A 322 -13.45 -17.52 1.50
N SER A 323 -14.76 -17.79 1.52
CA SER A 323 -15.67 -17.30 0.50
C SER A 323 -15.77 -15.76 0.53
N LEU A 324 -15.82 -15.15 1.71
CA LEU A 324 -15.84 -13.70 1.87
C LEU A 324 -14.55 -13.03 1.35
N LEU A 325 -13.37 -13.63 1.61
CA LEU A 325 -12.06 -13.14 1.11
C LEU A 325 -12.01 -13.07 -0.42
N VAL A 326 -12.59 -14.08 -1.07
CA VAL A 326 -12.65 -14.18 -2.53
C VAL A 326 -13.70 -13.23 -3.10
N GLN A 327 -14.93 -13.22 -2.55
CA GLN A 327 -16.05 -12.40 -3.04
C GLN A 327 -15.79 -10.89 -2.90
N ALA A 328 -15.21 -10.48 -1.77
CA ALA A 328 -14.87 -9.08 -1.54
C ALA A 328 -13.51 -8.67 -2.17
N GLU A 329 -12.80 -9.58 -2.82
CA GLU A 329 -11.44 -9.37 -3.36
C GLU A 329 -10.44 -8.83 -2.33
N VAL A 330 -10.63 -9.17 -1.05
CA VAL A 330 -9.84 -8.62 0.07
C VAL A 330 -8.77 -9.58 0.60
N SER A 331 -7.62 -9.04 0.98
CA SER A 331 -6.49 -9.83 1.52
C SER A 331 -6.64 -10.18 2.99
N SER A 332 -7.48 -9.46 3.73
CA SER A 332 -7.80 -9.74 5.12
C SER A 332 -9.12 -9.08 5.51
N ILE A 333 -9.77 -9.64 6.53
CA ILE A 333 -11.09 -9.25 7.03
C ILE A 333 -11.02 -9.07 8.55
N PRO A 334 -11.50 -7.94 9.10
CA PRO A 334 -11.59 -7.75 10.54
C PRO A 334 -12.63 -8.71 11.16
N ILE A 335 -12.28 -9.26 12.31
CA ILE A 335 -13.15 -10.06 13.17
C ILE A 335 -13.65 -9.16 14.29
N VAL A 336 -14.97 -9.12 14.46
CA VAL A 336 -15.65 -8.19 15.37
C VAL A 336 -16.60 -8.92 16.32
N ASP A 337 -16.78 -8.36 17.52
CA ASP A 337 -17.78 -8.83 18.48
C ASP A 337 -19.20 -8.39 18.08
N GLU A 338 -20.20 -8.67 18.92
CA GLU A 338 -21.60 -8.29 18.66
C GLU A 338 -21.85 -6.77 18.64
N ASN A 339 -20.93 -5.97 19.18
CA ASN A 339 -20.98 -4.50 19.19
C ASN A 339 -20.15 -3.88 18.05
N ASP A 340 -19.70 -4.70 17.10
CA ASP A 340 -18.78 -4.35 16.01
C ASP A 340 -17.41 -3.84 16.49
N ALA A 341 -17.02 -4.16 17.74
CA ALA A 341 -15.70 -3.88 18.27
C ALA A 341 -14.67 -4.88 17.71
N LEU A 342 -13.52 -4.37 17.28
CA LEU A 342 -12.45 -5.20 16.71
C LEU A 342 -11.87 -6.17 17.75
N ILE A 343 -11.96 -7.47 17.44
CA ILE A 343 -11.33 -8.55 18.21
C ILE A 343 -9.98 -8.89 17.58
N ASP A 344 -9.98 -9.26 16.30
CA ASP A 344 -8.78 -9.72 15.58
C ASP A 344 -8.94 -9.51 14.06
N ILE A 345 -8.04 -10.05 13.25
CA ILE A 345 -8.09 -10.00 11.79
C ILE A 345 -7.72 -11.37 11.20
N TYR A 346 -8.49 -11.83 10.22
CA TYR A 346 -8.16 -13.03 9.45
C TYR A 346 -7.62 -12.64 8.08
N ALA A 347 -6.38 -13.03 7.77
CA ALA A 347 -5.71 -12.75 6.52
C ALA A 347 -5.61 -14.00 5.63
N ARG A 348 -5.49 -13.79 4.31
CA ARG A 348 -5.25 -14.90 3.37
C ARG A 348 -4.00 -15.70 3.74
N SER A 349 -2.96 -15.06 4.29
CA SER A 349 -1.75 -15.76 4.75
C SER A 349 -2.05 -16.80 5.82
N ASP A 350 -3.08 -16.61 6.63
CA ASP A 350 -3.34 -17.45 7.79
C ASP A 350 -3.80 -18.85 7.36
N ILE A 351 -4.27 -19.01 6.12
CA ILE A 351 -4.65 -20.32 5.57
C ILE A 351 -3.46 -21.28 5.45
N THR A 352 -2.23 -20.77 5.29
CA THR A 352 -1.05 -21.64 5.21
C THR A 352 -0.77 -22.36 6.53
N THR A 353 -1.31 -21.86 7.66
CA THR A 353 -1.18 -22.55 8.95
C THR A 353 -1.90 -23.90 8.96
N LEU A 354 -2.91 -24.11 8.11
CA LEU A 354 -3.55 -25.42 7.97
C LEU A 354 -2.62 -26.49 7.40
N ALA A 355 -1.53 -26.09 6.73
CA ALA A 355 -0.50 -27.01 6.29
C ALA A 355 0.22 -27.67 7.48
N LYS A 356 0.26 -26.99 8.64
CA LYS A 356 0.80 -27.54 9.87
C LYS A 356 -0.01 -28.76 10.29
N ASP A 357 0.69 -29.85 10.59
CA ASP A 357 0.12 -31.13 11.04
C ASP A 357 -0.96 -31.72 10.12
N LYS A 358 -0.98 -31.28 8.83
CA LYS A 358 -1.97 -31.69 7.82
C LYS A 358 -3.42 -31.42 8.25
N ALA A 359 -3.66 -30.34 9.01
CA ALA A 359 -4.98 -29.98 9.50
C ALA A 359 -6.02 -29.80 8.37
N TYR A 360 -5.60 -29.40 7.16
CA TYR A 360 -6.48 -29.31 5.99
C TYR A 360 -7.10 -30.65 5.54
N ALA A 361 -6.46 -31.79 5.85
CA ALA A 361 -6.94 -33.12 5.45
C ALA A 361 -7.87 -33.75 6.49
N GLN A 362 -7.82 -33.27 7.73
CA GLN A 362 -8.56 -33.85 8.86
C GLN A 362 -9.86 -33.10 9.16
N ILE A 363 -10.02 -31.88 8.61
CA ILE A 363 -11.06 -30.96 9.04
C ILE A 363 -11.86 -30.45 7.83
N ARG A 364 -13.17 -30.64 7.88
CA ARG A 364 -14.09 -29.99 6.93
C ARG A 364 -14.08 -28.49 7.21
N LEU A 365 -13.83 -27.69 6.18
CA LEU A 365 -13.68 -26.23 6.30
C LEU A 365 -14.89 -25.53 6.93
N ASP A 366 -16.08 -26.13 6.83
CA ASP A 366 -17.31 -25.58 7.41
C ASP A 366 -17.49 -25.92 8.89
N ASP A 367 -16.82 -26.96 9.39
CA ASP A 367 -16.92 -27.40 10.78
C ASP A 367 -15.90 -26.67 11.68
N MET A 368 -14.85 -26.08 11.09
CA MET A 368 -13.87 -25.24 11.80
C MET A 368 -14.36 -23.80 11.91
N SER A 369 -14.37 -23.26 13.14
CA SER A 369 -14.58 -21.83 13.37
C SER A 369 -13.31 -21.01 13.14
N ILE A 370 -13.47 -19.73 12.78
CA ILE A 370 -12.33 -18.80 12.63
C ILE A 370 -11.52 -18.66 13.91
N HIS A 371 -12.18 -18.68 15.07
CA HIS A 371 -11.48 -18.65 16.35
C HIS A 371 -10.51 -19.84 16.52
N GLN A 372 -10.95 -21.05 16.16
CA GLN A 372 -10.08 -22.24 16.19
C GLN A 372 -8.95 -22.17 15.16
N ALA A 373 -9.25 -21.66 13.96
CA ALA A 373 -8.24 -21.48 12.92
C ALA A 373 -7.11 -20.55 13.37
N LEU A 374 -7.44 -19.47 14.09
CA LEU A 374 -6.45 -18.54 14.64
C LEU A 374 -5.65 -19.12 15.81
N GLN A 375 -6.22 -20.04 16.61
CA GLN A 375 -5.50 -20.71 17.69
C GLN A 375 -4.36 -21.60 17.18
N LEU A 376 -4.54 -22.26 16.02
CA LEU A 376 -3.50 -23.08 15.38
C LEU A 376 -2.21 -22.28 15.09
N GLU A 377 -2.34 -20.97 14.88
CA GLU A 377 -1.24 -20.05 14.63
C GLU A 377 -0.56 -19.55 15.91
N GLN A 378 -1.32 -19.39 17.00
CA GLN A 378 -0.82 -18.85 18.27
C GLN A 378 0.18 -19.80 18.95
N ASP A 379 0.04 -21.11 18.75
CA ASP A 379 0.98 -22.12 19.25
C ASP A 379 2.35 -22.08 18.54
N ALA A 380 2.46 -21.39 17.38
CA ALA A 380 3.71 -21.28 16.62
C ALA A 380 4.48 -19.97 16.88
N ASN A 381 3.82 -18.91 17.36
CA ASN A 381 4.43 -17.58 17.54
C ASN A 381 4.11 -16.99 18.92
N SER A 382 4.74 -17.55 19.95
CA SER A 382 4.75 -16.98 21.30
C SER A 382 5.64 -15.73 21.40
N PHE A 383 5.31 -14.59 20.77
CA PHE A 383 5.90 -13.28 21.12
C PHE A 383 5.02 -12.07 20.73
N ASN A 384 4.29 -11.51 21.69
CA ASN A 384 4.11 -10.07 21.95
C ASN A 384 3.80 -9.07 20.80
N GLY A 385 2.91 -9.38 19.85
CA GLY A 385 2.51 -8.39 18.83
C GLY A 385 1.02 -8.42 18.52
N GLN A 386 0.35 -7.28 18.67
CA GLN A 386 -1.02 -7.07 18.20
C GLN A 386 -1.06 -7.36 16.68
N ARG A 387 -1.58 -8.54 16.29
CA ARG A 387 -1.69 -8.99 14.87
C ARG A 387 -2.46 -7.96 14.04
N CYS A 388 -3.46 -7.35 14.66
CA CYS A 388 -4.20 -6.24 14.07
C CYS A 388 -3.48 -4.91 14.34
N GLN A 389 -3.07 -4.24 13.27
CA GLN A 389 -2.66 -2.84 13.37
C GLN A 389 -3.90 -1.95 13.28
N MET A 390 -3.98 -0.98 14.17
CA MET A 390 -5.14 -0.09 14.33
C MET A 390 -4.74 1.36 14.14
N CYS A 391 -5.67 2.19 13.69
CA CYS A 391 -5.55 3.64 13.69
C CYS A 391 -6.87 4.31 14.05
N LEU A 392 -6.77 5.55 14.50
CA LEU A 392 -7.91 6.43 14.75
C LEU A 392 -8.15 7.33 13.54
N GLN A 393 -9.38 7.82 13.39
CA GLN A 393 -9.70 8.83 12.37
C GLN A 393 -8.88 10.12 12.50
N SER A 394 -8.47 10.47 13.71
CA SER A 394 -7.62 11.62 14.01
C SER A 394 -6.14 11.37 13.77
N ASP A 395 -5.72 10.12 13.51
CA ASP A 395 -4.32 9.83 13.22
C ASP A 395 -3.90 10.43 11.88
N THR A 396 -2.65 10.87 11.78
CA THR A 396 -2.09 11.45 10.57
C THR A 396 -1.76 10.38 9.53
N LEU A 397 -1.79 10.74 8.24
CA LEU A 397 -1.37 9.86 7.16
C LEU A 397 0.06 9.34 7.36
N HIS A 398 0.96 10.16 7.88
CA HIS A 398 2.34 9.74 8.21
C HIS A 398 2.36 8.54 9.15
N LYS A 399 1.61 8.60 10.26
CA LYS A 399 1.53 7.53 11.25
C LYS A 399 0.94 6.25 10.65
N VAL A 400 -0.07 6.38 9.80
CA VAL A 400 -0.66 5.26 9.05
C VAL A 400 0.36 4.63 8.09
N MET A 401 1.12 5.45 7.37
CA MET A 401 2.17 4.98 6.45
C MET A 401 3.29 4.25 7.18
N GLU A 402 3.76 4.76 8.32
CA GLU A 402 4.77 4.08 9.15
C GLU A 402 4.27 2.72 9.65
N ARG A 403 3.00 2.63 10.06
CA ARG A 403 2.40 1.37 10.50
C ARG A 403 2.28 0.35 9.36
N LEU A 404 1.86 0.79 8.18
CA LEU A 404 1.75 -0.05 6.98
C LEU A 404 3.12 -0.42 6.39
N ALA A 405 4.17 0.35 6.66
CA ALA A 405 5.53 0.05 6.24
C ALA A 405 6.18 -1.09 7.04
N ASN A 406 5.57 -1.51 8.16
CA ASN A 406 6.05 -2.66 8.92
C ASN A 406 5.87 -3.96 8.10
N PRO A 407 6.91 -4.83 8.03
CA PRO A 407 6.81 -6.10 7.34
C PRO A 407 5.60 -6.92 7.80
N GLY A 408 4.91 -7.57 6.87
CA GLY A 408 3.71 -8.37 7.16
C GLY A 408 2.41 -7.56 7.31
N THR A 409 2.48 -6.25 7.57
CA THR A 409 1.27 -5.41 7.69
C THR A 409 0.78 -5.00 6.31
N ARG A 410 -0.34 -5.59 5.86
CA ARG A 410 -0.94 -5.26 4.55
C ARG A 410 -2.12 -4.30 4.64
N ARG A 411 -2.74 -4.22 5.82
CA ARG A 411 -3.94 -3.44 6.10
C ARG A 411 -3.92 -2.88 7.51
N LEU A 412 -4.59 -1.77 7.70
CA LEU A 412 -4.77 -1.07 8.95
C LEU A 412 -6.26 -0.85 9.19
N VAL A 413 -6.77 -1.24 10.37
CA VAL A 413 -8.18 -1.08 10.70
C VAL A 413 -8.39 0.27 11.36
N ILE A 414 -9.36 1.05 10.87
CA ILE A 414 -9.79 2.31 11.48
C ILE A 414 -10.80 1.94 12.56
N VAL A 415 -10.57 2.39 13.78
CA VAL A 415 -11.51 2.19 14.89
C VAL A 415 -11.87 3.49 15.60
N GLU A 416 -13.04 3.48 16.23
CA GLU A 416 -13.44 4.53 17.16
C GLU A 416 -12.61 4.45 18.46
N ALA A 417 -12.21 5.62 18.96
CA ALA A 417 -11.53 5.72 20.24
C ALA A 417 -12.43 5.23 21.39
N GLY A 418 -11.89 4.40 22.28
CA GLY A 418 -12.61 3.84 23.42
C GLY A 418 -13.36 2.54 23.10
N SER A 419 -14.38 2.59 22.24
CA SER A 419 -15.22 1.42 21.93
C SER A 419 -14.52 0.37 21.07
N LYS A 420 -13.46 0.74 20.33
CA LYS A 420 -12.80 -0.07 19.30
C LYS A 420 -13.74 -0.53 18.19
N ARG A 421 -14.89 0.12 18.02
CA ARG A 421 -15.82 -0.17 16.92
C ARG A 421 -15.13 0.05 15.59
N VAL A 422 -15.25 -0.90 14.67
CA VAL A 422 -14.63 -0.79 13.33
C VAL A 422 -15.37 0.25 12.51
N GLU A 423 -14.62 1.22 11.98
CA GLU A 423 -15.14 2.31 11.15
C GLU A 423 -14.66 2.22 9.69
N GLY A 424 -13.60 1.46 9.44
CA GLY A 424 -13.07 1.26 8.11
C GLY A 424 -11.79 0.44 8.08
N ILE A 425 -11.25 0.28 6.87
CA ILE A 425 -9.98 -0.41 6.63
C ILE A 425 -9.19 0.30 5.53
N ILE A 426 -7.89 0.47 5.76
CA ILE A 426 -6.95 1.07 4.82
C ILE A 426 -5.97 -0.01 4.39
N SER A 427 -5.83 -0.25 3.09
CA SER A 427 -4.80 -1.14 2.55
C SER A 427 -3.59 -0.37 2.01
N LEU A 428 -2.46 -1.07 1.89
CA LEU A 428 -1.29 -0.53 1.18
C LEU A 428 -1.66 -0.01 -0.22
N SER A 429 -2.50 -0.73 -0.96
CA SER A 429 -2.92 -0.31 -2.30
C SER A 429 -3.72 0.98 -2.27
N ASP A 430 -4.56 1.21 -1.25
CA ASP A 430 -5.33 2.46 -1.15
C ASP A 430 -4.41 3.67 -0.93
N VAL A 431 -3.38 3.51 -0.09
CA VAL A 431 -2.36 4.54 0.13
C VAL A 431 -1.64 4.85 -1.17
N PHE A 432 -1.16 3.84 -1.89
CA PHE A 432 -0.44 4.09 -3.15
C PHE A 432 -1.33 4.67 -4.25
N ARG A 433 -2.60 4.25 -4.36
CA ARG A 433 -3.56 4.88 -5.29
C ARG A 433 -3.77 6.35 -4.97
N PHE A 434 -3.91 6.66 -3.68
CA PHE A 434 -4.07 8.04 -3.22
C PHE A 434 -2.82 8.91 -3.48
N LEU A 435 -1.62 8.37 -3.20
CA LEU A 435 -0.35 9.07 -3.39
C LEU A 435 0.05 9.23 -4.87
N LEU A 436 -0.34 8.28 -5.73
CA LEU A 436 -0.04 8.31 -7.16
C LEU A 436 -1.16 8.94 -8.01
N GLY A 437 -2.35 9.13 -7.45
CA GLY A 437 -3.50 9.69 -8.15
C GLY A 437 -4.10 8.77 -9.21
N VAL A 438 -4.15 7.45 -8.95
CA VAL A 438 -4.59 6.40 -9.90
C VAL A 438 -5.79 5.60 -9.43
#